data_AF-A0A1I5YC18-F1
#
_entry.id   AF-A0A1I5YC18-F1
#
_cell.length_a   1.000
_cell.length_b   1.000
_cell.length_c   1.000
_cell.angle_alpha   90.00
_cell.angle_beta   90.00
_cell.angle_gamma   90.00
#
_symmetry.space_group_name_H-M   'P 1'
#
loop_
_entity.id
_entity.type
_entity.pdbx_description
1 polymer ?
#
loop_
_entity_poly.entity_id
_entity_poly.type
_entity_poly.pdbx_seq_one_letter_code
_entity_poly.pdbx_strand_id
1 'polypeptide(L)'
;MLKYYRSVLSPIKVLLILLLIISPFGERGLLAQSNFPVSCSPYLLPQYSLNWSALTSSNNFLRVTLVLKDEKYQRGIVPVFLRFKFEQAGSVISTRPDYLPAIPINLSFGTPLTLYGSDLVNYFQAGHLIAQGAVDESMLRQGGRLPDGLWTLSVTAYEFDASRGHRQISETGIA
;
A
#
# COMPACT_ATOMS: atom_id res chain seq x y z
N MET A 1 -10.02 -51.92 55.27
CA MET A 1 -10.83 -50.74 55.62
C MET A 1 -9.99 -49.49 55.31
N LEU A 2 -10.06 -48.94 54.08
CA LEU A 2 -9.35 -47.70 53.72
C LEU A 2 -10.37 -46.60 53.40
N LYS A 3 -10.35 -45.55 54.23
CA LYS A 3 -11.19 -44.36 54.15
C LYS A 3 -10.85 -43.58 52.87
N TYR A 4 -11.83 -43.42 51.98
CA TYR A 4 -11.79 -42.45 50.88
C TYR A 4 -11.73 -41.03 51.48
N TYR A 5 -10.57 -40.38 51.42
CA TYR A 5 -10.42 -38.96 51.74
C TYR A 5 -10.94 -38.14 50.55
N ARG A 6 -12.23 -37.79 50.57
CA ARG A 6 -12.78 -36.78 49.66
C ARG A 6 -12.22 -35.41 50.09
N SER A 7 -11.13 -35.00 49.46
CA SER A 7 -10.68 -33.61 49.50
C SER A 7 -11.72 -32.77 48.75
N VAL A 8 -12.70 -32.22 49.48
CA VAL A 8 -13.63 -31.24 48.92
C VAL A 8 -12.84 -29.95 48.78
N LEU A 9 -12.42 -29.63 47.56
CA LEU A 9 -11.85 -28.32 47.26
C LEU A 9 -12.84 -27.25 47.72
N SER A 10 -12.37 -26.31 48.55
CA SER A 10 -13.18 -25.18 49.01
C SER A 10 -13.78 -24.44 47.81
N PRO A 11 -15.05 -23.98 47.89
CA PRO A 11 -15.72 -23.29 46.80
C PRO A 11 -14.95 -22.04 46.33
N ILE A 12 -14.15 -21.42 47.21
CA ILE A 12 -13.26 -20.30 46.87
C ILE A 12 -12.14 -20.73 45.92
N LYS A 13 -11.57 -21.93 46.11
CA LYS A 13 -10.53 -22.46 45.21
C LYS A 13 -11.11 -22.82 43.84
N VAL A 14 -12.33 -23.36 43.82
CA VAL A 14 -13.05 -23.66 42.57
C VAL A 14 -13.41 -22.36 41.83
N LEU A 15 -13.84 -21.32 42.56
CA LEU A 15 -14.13 -20.00 42.01
C LEU A 15 -12.88 -19.34 41.41
N LEU A 16 -11.73 -19.41 42.09
CA LEU A 16 -10.47 -18.87 41.60
C LEU A 16 -9.94 -19.62 40.36
N ILE A 17 -10.11 -20.94 40.32
CA ILE A 17 -9.76 -21.75 39.14
C ILE A 17 -10.69 -21.43 37.96
N LEU A 18 -11.99 -21.27 38.20
CA LEU A 18 -12.92 -20.85 37.15
C LEU A 18 -12.57 -19.46 36.63
N LEU A 19 -12.24 -18.50 37.50
CA LEU A 19 -11.93 -17.12 37.09
C LEU A 19 -10.65 -17.03 36.23
N LEU A 20 -9.72 -17.99 36.39
CA LEU A 20 -8.50 -18.07 35.59
C LEU A 20 -8.73 -18.71 34.21
N ILE A 21 -9.76 -19.57 34.07
CA ILE A 21 -10.14 -20.20 32.79
C ILE A 21 -11.00 -19.25 31.92
N ILE A 22 -11.73 -18.31 32.53
CA ILE A 22 -12.59 -17.36 31.80
C ILE A 22 -11.83 -16.06 31.45
N SER A 23 -10.53 -15.95 31.71
CA SER A 23 -9.77 -14.81 31.19
C SER A 23 -9.53 -15.08 29.70
N PRO A 24 -10.18 -14.36 28.76
CA PRO A 24 -9.68 -14.36 27.41
C PRO A 24 -8.35 -13.62 27.50
N PHE A 25 -7.25 -14.38 27.59
CA PHE A 25 -5.94 -13.88 27.22
C PHE A 25 -6.06 -13.55 25.74
N GLY A 26 -6.57 -12.33 25.50
CA GLY A 26 -6.80 -11.81 24.19
C GLY A 26 -5.44 -11.66 23.57
N GLU A 27 -5.06 -12.63 22.74
CA GLU A 27 -4.23 -12.40 21.58
C GLU A 27 -4.98 -11.41 20.69
N ARG A 28 -5.07 -10.15 21.15
CA ARG A 28 -5.23 -9.02 20.27
C ARG A 28 -3.96 -9.09 19.43
N GLY A 29 -4.07 -9.72 18.27
CA GLY A 29 -3.05 -9.64 17.24
C GLY A 29 -2.71 -8.18 17.11
N LEU A 30 -1.55 -7.81 17.66
CA LEU A 30 -0.96 -6.51 17.43
C LEU A 30 -0.79 -6.50 15.91
N LEU A 31 -1.66 -5.76 15.22
CA LEU A 31 -1.39 -5.37 13.84
C LEU A 31 -0.06 -4.65 13.94
N ALA A 32 1.02 -5.37 13.65
CA ALA A 32 2.35 -4.80 13.64
C ALA A 32 2.26 -3.66 12.63
N GLN A 33 2.31 -2.42 13.12
CA GLN A 33 2.61 -1.28 12.28
C GLN A 33 3.96 -1.61 11.67
N SER A 34 3.91 -2.08 10.43
CA SER A 34 5.10 -2.41 9.68
C SER A 34 5.82 -1.09 9.50
N ASN A 35 6.91 -0.89 10.24
CA ASN A 35 7.69 0.34 10.15
C ASN A 35 8.41 0.33 8.80
N PHE A 36 7.71 0.80 7.77
CA PHE A 36 8.23 0.88 6.43
C PHE A 36 9.21 2.04 6.33
N PRO A 37 10.38 1.84 5.69
CA PRO A 37 11.41 2.86 5.62
C PRO A 37 11.05 4.04 4.74
N VAL A 38 10.10 3.89 3.81
CA VAL A 38 9.64 4.93 2.90
C VAL A 38 8.20 5.33 3.24
N SER A 39 7.94 6.62 3.29
CA SER A 39 6.59 7.18 3.27
C SER A 39 6.22 7.56 1.84
N CYS A 40 5.00 7.20 1.44
CA CYS A 40 4.44 7.53 0.13
C CYS A 40 3.15 8.33 0.32
N SER A 41 3.12 9.54 -0.23
CA SER A 41 1.99 10.46 -0.11
C SER A 41 1.56 10.89 -1.51
N PRO A 42 0.61 10.17 -2.14
CA PRO A 42 0.01 10.62 -3.37
C PRO A 42 -0.91 11.82 -3.12
N TYR A 43 -1.13 12.59 -4.17
CA TYR A 43 -2.17 13.59 -4.26
C TYR A 43 -2.71 13.56 -5.67
N LEU A 44 -4.03 13.45 -5.76
CA LEU A 44 -4.80 13.49 -6.98
C LEU A 44 -5.78 14.65 -6.87
N LEU A 45 -5.77 15.55 -7.85
CA LEU A 45 -6.77 16.59 -7.92
C LEU A 45 -8.15 15.94 -8.19
N PRO A 46 -9.14 16.10 -7.30
CA PRO A 46 -10.43 15.47 -7.49
C PRO A 46 -11.14 16.08 -8.71
N GLN A 47 -11.55 15.22 -9.64
CA GLN A 47 -12.35 15.61 -10.80
C GLN A 47 -13.48 14.60 -11.00
N TYR A 48 -14.69 15.11 -11.27
CA TYR A 48 -15.85 14.26 -11.59
C TYR A 48 -15.71 13.57 -12.95
N SER A 49 -14.94 14.17 -13.86
CA SER A 49 -14.64 13.63 -15.18
C SER A 49 -13.14 13.71 -15.40
N LEU A 50 -12.48 12.56 -15.43
CA LEU A 50 -11.02 12.45 -15.50
C LEU A 50 -10.64 11.83 -16.85
N ASN A 51 -9.77 12.49 -17.59
CA ASN A 51 -9.16 11.87 -18.78
C ASN A 51 -7.88 11.15 -18.37
N TRP A 52 -7.70 9.91 -18.84
CA TRP A 52 -6.51 9.12 -18.50
C TRP A 52 -5.21 9.84 -18.88
N SER A 53 -5.18 10.44 -20.07
CA SER A 53 -4.03 11.20 -20.56
C SER A 53 -3.73 12.46 -19.75
N ALA A 54 -4.74 13.07 -19.12
CA ALA A 54 -4.54 14.30 -18.35
C ALA A 54 -3.68 14.07 -17.10
N LEU A 55 -3.74 12.87 -16.51
CA LEU A 55 -2.99 12.49 -15.31
C LEU A 55 -1.48 12.68 -15.46
N THR A 56 -0.97 12.52 -16.68
CA THR A 56 0.47 12.60 -16.98
C THR A 56 0.83 13.78 -17.89
N SER A 57 -0.15 14.44 -18.49
CA SER A 57 0.07 15.60 -19.36
C SER A 57 0.29 16.91 -18.61
N SER A 58 -0.06 16.99 -17.32
CA SER A 58 0.19 18.18 -16.50
C SER A 58 0.67 17.82 -15.10
N ASN A 59 1.42 18.75 -14.50
CA ASN A 59 2.01 18.55 -13.18
C ASN A 59 1.04 18.86 -12.02
N ASN A 60 -0.18 19.30 -12.33
CA ASN A 60 -1.14 19.75 -11.32
C ASN A 60 -2.13 18.66 -10.91
N PHE A 61 -2.33 17.63 -11.74
CA PHE A 61 -3.31 16.58 -11.46
C PHE A 61 -2.81 15.53 -10.50
N LEU A 62 -1.59 15.06 -10.73
CA LEU A 62 -0.99 13.97 -9.99
C LEU A 62 0.37 14.40 -9.47
N ARG A 63 0.56 14.25 -8.16
CA ARG A 63 1.89 14.28 -7.54
C ARG A 63 2.03 13.14 -6.54
N VAL A 64 3.22 12.59 -6.43
CA VAL A 64 3.57 11.59 -5.42
C VAL A 64 4.80 12.08 -4.70
N THR A 65 4.67 12.31 -3.39
CA THR A 65 5.80 12.66 -2.54
C THR A 65 6.30 11.42 -1.82
N LEU A 66 7.60 11.13 -1.96
CA LEU A 66 8.30 10.03 -1.32
C LEU A 66 9.29 10.57 -0.31
N VAL A 67 9.33 9.98 0.88
CA VAL A 67 10.31 10.34 1.92
C VAL A 67 10.93 9.08 2.49
N LEU A 68 12.25 8.95 2.36
CA LEU A 68 13.01 7.92 3.06
C LEU A 68 13.28 8.37 4.48
N LYS A 69 12.61 7.74 5.45
CA LYS A 69 12.59 8.15 6.87
C LYS A 69 13.41 7.25 7.80
N ASP A 70 13.96 6.15 7.29
CA ASP A 70 14.73 5.18 8.10
C ASP A 70 16.24 5.48 8.08
N GLU A 71 16.78 5.74 9.27
CA GLU A 71 18.17 6.15 9.51
C GLU A 71 19.19 5.09 9.07
N LYS A 72 18.79 3.81 8.94
CA LYS A 72 19.70 2.76 8.44
C LYS A 72 20.21 3.04 7.02
N TYR A 73 19.53 3.90 6.27
CA TYR A 73 19.89 4.29 4.92
C TYR A 73 20.53 5.69 4.82
N GLN A 74 20.91 6.31 5.96
CA GLN A 74 21.42 7.69 5.98
C GLN A 74 22.62 7.94 5.05
N ARG A 75 23.45 6.92 4.80
CA ARG A 75 24.66 7.03 3.97
C ARG A 75 24.50 6.52 2.54
N GLY A 76 23.29 6.14 2.13
CA GLY A 76 23.04 5.45 0.87
C GLY A 76 21.91 6.05 0.04
N ILE A 77 21.87 5.62 -1.22
CA ILE A 77 20.74 5.83 -2.12
C ILE A 77 19.90 4.55 -2.11
N VAL A 78 18.60 4.68 -1.94
CA VAL A 78 17.66 3.55 -2.02
C VAL A 78 16.94 3.63 -3.37
N PRO A 79 17.22 2.72 -4.32
CA PRO A 79 16.51 2.67 -5.59
C PRO A 79 15.15 1.97 -5.39
N VAL A 80 14.09 2.62 -5.86
CA VAL A 80 12.70 2.18 -5.68
C VAL A 80 11.92 2.25 -7.00
N PHE A 81 10.79 1.56 -7.05
CA PHE A 81 9.77 1.75 -8.08
C PHE A 81 8.38 1.76 -7.47
N LEU A 82 7.41 2.27 -8.22
CA LEU A 82 6.04 2.46 -7.73
C LEU A 82 5.07 1.47 -8.39
N ARG A 83 4.04 1.09 -7.64
CA ARG A 83 2.83 0.49 -8.19
C ARG A 83 1.64 1.36 -7.88
N PHE A 84 0.77 1.48 -8.86
CA PHE A 84 -0.43 2.30 -8.81
C PHE A 84 -1.66 1.39 -8.85
N LYS A 85 -2.71 1.83 -8.16
CA LYS A 85 -4.03 1.23 -8.23
C LYS A 85 -5.06 2.35 -8.15
N PHE A 86 -5.85 2.48 -9.20
CA PHE A 86 -6.99 3.39 -9.32
C PHE A 86 -8.25 2.57 -9.20
N GLU A 87 -9.12 2.94 -8.27
CA GLU A 87 -10.36 2.22 -8.02
C GLU A 87 -11.55 3.16 -7.92
N GLN A 88 -12.65 2.71 -8.50
CA GLN A 88 -13.98 3.25 -8.32
C GLN A 88 -14.96 2.07 -8.20
N ALA A 89 -16.19 2.32 -7.74
CA ALA A 89 -17.26 1.34 -7.79
C ALA A 89 -17.38 0.67 -9.18
N GLY A 90 -16.98 -0.61 -9.26
CA GLY A 90 -17.08 -1.41 -10.47
C GLY A 90 -15.98 -1.22 -11.52
N SER A 91 -14.92 -0.45 -11.24
CA SER A 91 -13.77 -0.29 -12.15
C SER A 91 -12.46 -0.25 -11.39
N VAL A 92 -11.45 -0.97 -11.90
CA VAL A 92 -10.10 -1.03 -11.31
C VAL A 92 -9.07 -0.91 -12.43
N ILE A 93 -8.10 -0.02 -12.24
CA ILE A 93 -6.90 0.07 -13.09
C ILE A 93 -5.71 -0.11 -12.17
N SER A 94 -4.84 -1.07 -12.44
CA SER A 94 -3.66 -1.33 -11.61
C SER A 94 -2.42 -1.57 -12.43
N THR A 95 -1.26 -1.27 -11.85
CA THR A 95 0.03 -1.65 -12.44
C THR A 95 0.13 -3.17 -12.52
N ARG A 96 0.58 -3.67 -13.67
CA ARG A 96 0.85 -5.07 -13.92
C ARG A 96 1.83 -5.64 -12.88
N PRO A 97 1.58 -6.83 -12.30
CA PRO A 97 2.48 -7.42 -11.31
C PRO A 97 3.89 -7.73 -11.82
N ASP A 98 4.04 -7.93 -13.13
CA ASP A 98 5.29 -8.22 -13.83
C ASP A 98 5.98 -6.95 -14.37
N TYR A 99 5.33 -5.79 -14.30
CA TYR A 99 5.95 -4.55 -14.75
C TYR A 99 7.05 -4.07 -13.78
N LEU A 100 8.23 -3.87 -14.34
CA LEU A 100 9.38 -3.23 -13.70
C LEU A 100 9.86 -2.09 -14.61
N PRO A 101 9.95 -0.84 -14.13
CA PRO A 101 10.46 0.27 -14.93
C PRO A 101 11.94 0.09 -15.24
N ALA A 102 12.39 0.60 -16.39
CA ALA A 102 13.79 0.52 -16.79
C ALA A 102 14.73 1.36 -15.90
N ILE A 103 14.21 2.43 -15.28
CA ILE A 103 14.98 3.37 -14.46
C ILE A 103 14.37 3.42 -13.06
N PRO A 104 15.14 3.21 -11.99
CA PRO A 104 14.66 3.35 -10.63
C PRO A 104 14.50 4.82 -10.21
N ILE A 105 13.66 5.04 -9.22
CA ILE A 105 13.57 6.30 -8.48
C ILE A 105 14.56 6.22 -7.31
N ASN A 106 15.51 7.14 -7.27
CA ASN A 106 16.56 7.16 -6.26
C ASN A 106 16.17 8.05 -5.08
N LEU A 107 15.96 7.44 -3.90
CA LEU A 107 15.64 8.16 -2.68
C LEU A 107 16.89 8.39 -1.83
N SER A 108 16.99 9.61 -1.27
CA SER A 108 18.00 9.98 -0.28
C SER A 108 17.33 10.19 1.07
N PHE A 109 18.01 9.80 2.15
CA PHE A 109 17.46 9.89 3.50
C PHE A 109 17.10 11.34 3.88
N GLY A 110 15.94 11.52 4.50
CA GLY A 110 15.46 12.81 5.01
C GLY A 110 15.11 13.85 3.94
N THR A 111 15.26 13.54 2.65
CA THR A 111 14.98 14.47 1.55
C THR A 111 13.68 14.07 0.84
N PRO A 112 12.61 14.87 0.91
CA PRO A 112 11.39 14.61 0.16
C PRO A 112 11.65 14.71 -1.35
N LEU A 113 11.25 13.68 -2.08
CA LEU A 113 11.23 13.66 -3.53
C LEU A 113 9.78 13.73 -4.00
N THR A 114 9.42 14.79 -4.72
CA THR A 114 8.10 14.92 -5.36
C THR A 114 8.20 14.57 -6.84
N LEU A 115 7.40 13.59 -7.26
CA LEU A 115 7.22 13.19 -8.64
C LEU A 115 5.89 13.75 -9.14
N TYR A 116 5.89 14.33 -10.33
CA TYR A 116 4.69 14.84 -10.99
C TYR A 116 4.17 13.85 -12.03
N GLY A 117 2.95 14.06 -12.52
CA GLY A 117 2.36 13.26 -13.59
C GLY A 117 3.30 13.07 -14.80
N SER A 118 4.05 14.11 -15.18
CA SER A 118 5.04 14.06 -16.27
C SER A 118 6.18 13.07 -16.00
N ASP A 119 6.59 12.90 -14.74
CA ASP A 119 7.67 12.00 -14.34
C ASP A 119 7.19 10.54 -14.29
N LEU A 120 5.88 10.35 -14.19
CA LEU A 120 5.23 9.06 -14.01
C LEU A 120 4.67 8.48 -15.32
N VAL A 121 4.85 9.15 -16.46
CA VAL A 121 4.30 8.76 -17.78
C VAL A 121 4.46 7.27 -18.07
N ASN A 122 5.65 6.71 -17.82
CA ASN A 122 5.94 5.30 -18.08
C ASN A 122 5.06 4.34 -17.27
N TYR A 123 4.69 4.69 -16.03
CA TYR A 123 3.81 3.86 -15.20
C TYR A 123 2.35 3.86 -15.68
N PHE A 124 1.94 4.88 -16.45
CA PHE A 124 0.57 5.07 -16.92
C PHE A 124 0.38 4.64 -18.39
N GLN A 125 1.40 4.03 -19.01
CA GLN A 125 1.27 3.42 -20.32
C GLN A 125 0.36 2.19 -20.22
N ALA A 126 -0.63 2.09 -21.10
CA ALA A 126 -1.62 1.01 -21.06
C ALA A 126 -1.00 -0.40 -21.08
N GLY A 127 0.15 -0.59 -21.73
CA GLY A 127 0.86 -1.88 -21.74
C GLY A 127 1.42 -2.32 -20.39
N HIS A 128 1.51 -1.41 -19.41
CA HIS A 128 2.01 -1.67 -18.06
C HIS A 128 0.88 -1.79 -17.03
N LEU A 129 -0.37 -1.79 -17.49
CA LEU A 129 -1.56 -1.74 -16.67
C LEU A 129 -2.46 -2.92 -16.93
N ILE A 130 -3.34 -3.19 -15.98
CA ILE A 130 -4.48 -4.09 -16.09
C ILE A 130 -5.70 -3.24 -15.77
N ALA A 131 -6.69 -3.28 -16.67
CA ALA A 131 -7.98 -2.64 -16.48
C ALA A 131 -9.06 -3.72 -16.30
N GLN A 132 -9.99 -3.48 -15.38
CA GLN A 132 -11.11 -4.37 -15.07
C GLN A 132 -12.39 -3.54 -14.89
N GLY A 133 -13.53 -4.12 -15.28
CA GLY A 133 -14.84 -3.49 -15.12
C GLY A 133 -15.24 -2.64 -16.31
N ALA A 134 -15.73 -1.41 -16.05
CA ALA A 134 -16.16 -0.49 -17.11
C ALA A 134 -15.01 0.22 -17.84
N VAL A 135 -13.77 -0.16 -17.54
CA VAL A 135 -12.54 0.35 -18.16
C VAL A 135 -11.81 -0.81 -18.81
N ASP A 136 -11.34 -0.60 -20.04
CA ASP A 136 -10.49 -1.55 -20.75
C ASP A 136 -9.14 -0.92 -21.16
N GLU A 137 -8.18 -1.77 -21.54
CA GLU A 137 -6.86 -1.31 -21.98
C GLU A 137 -6.90 -0.45 -23.26
N SER A 138 -7.91 -0.63 -24.13
CA SER A 138 -8.02 0.11 -25.38
C SER A 138 -8.34 1.59 -25.13
N MET A 139 -9.21 1.87 -24.16
CA MET A 139 -9.53 3.21 -23.70
C MET A 139 -8.29 3.90 -23.10
N LEU A 140 -7.50 3.17 -22.30
CA LEU A 140 -6.26 3.71 -21.72
C LEU A 140 -5.24 4.05 -22.82
N ARG A 141 -5.12 3.24 -23.88
CA ARG A 141 -4.23 3.51 -25.03
C ARG A 141 -4.60 4.80 -25.77
N GLN A 142 -5.89 5.10 -25.86
CA GLN A 142 -6.41 6.30 -26.52
C GLN A 142 -6.40 7.53 -25.60
N GLY A 143 -6.01 7.37 -24.33
CA GLY A 143 -6.08 8.44 -23.34
C GLY A 143 -7.51 8.86 -23.01
N GLY A 144 -8.46 7.93 -23.16
CA GLY A 144 -9.90 8.16 -23.08
C GLY A 144 -10.38 8.64 -21.71
N ARG A 145 -11.65 9.05 -21.70
CA ARG A 145 -12.35 9.52 -20.49
C ARG A 145 -12.68 8.34 -19.60
N LEU A 146 -12.21 8.40 -18.34
CA LEU A 146 -12.61 7.44 -17.32
C LEU A 146 -14.09 7.62 -16.96
N PRO A 147 -14.76 6.55 -16.50
CA PRO A 147 -16.07 6.65 -15.88
C PRO A 147 -16.16 7.79 -14.87
N ASP A 148 -17.29 8.50 -14.90
CA ASP A 148 -17.52 9.62 -14.01
C ASP A 148 -17.67 9.12 -12.57
N GLY A 149 -17.04 9.83 -11.63
CA GLY A 149 -17.12 9.55 -10.21
C GLY A 149 -15.81 9.79 -9.47
N LEU A 150 -15.80 9.44 -8.18
CA LEU A 150 -14.63 9.62 -7.34
C LEU A 150 -13.71 8.41 -7.50
N TRP A 151 -12.53 8.66 -8.04
CA TRP A 151 -11.45 7.68 -8.14
C TRP A 151 -10.55 7.77 -6.91
N THR A 152 -10.27 6.62 -6.31
CA THR A 152 -9.27 6.49 -5.24
C THR A 152 -7.95 6.06 -5.86
N LEU A 153 -6.90 6.84 -5.63
CA LEU A 153 -5.55 6.51 -6.05
C LEU A 153 -4.77 5.91 -4.88
N SER A 154 -4.29 4.69 -5.07
CA SER A 154 -3.37 4.01 -4.16
C SER A 154 -1.98 3.88 -4.78
N VAL A 155 -0.95 4.26 -4.02
CA VAL A 155 0.45 4.20 -4.48
C VAL A 155 1.31 3.49 -3.43
N THR A 156 2.08 2.51 -3.90
CA THR A 156 2.97 1.70 -3.04
C THR A 156 4.37 1.65 -3.65
N ALA A 157 5.40 1.88 -2.84
CA ALA A 157 6.80 1.79 -3.24
C ALA A 157 7.41 0.42 -2.90
N TYR A 158 8.20 -0.08 -3.84
CA TYR A 158 8.90 -1.36 -3.79
C TYR A 158 10.41 -1.16 -4.03
N GLU A 159 11.23 -2.00 -3.42
CA GLU A 159 12.68 -1.97 -3.62
C GLU A 159 13.03 -2.42 -5.05
N PHE A 160 13.91 -1.69 -5.73
CA PHE A 160 14.32 -2.05 -7.09
C PHE A 160 15.26 -3.27 -7.13
N ASP A 161 15.88 -3.61 -6.00
CA ASP A 161 16.82 -4.73 -5.89
C ASP A 161 16.13 -6.09 -6.09
N ALA A 162 16.42 -6.73 -7.23
CA ALA A 162 15.90 -8.04 -7.59
C ALA A 162 16.37 -9.16 -6.66
N SER A 163 17.55 -9.03 -6.03
CA SER A 163 18.09 -10.04 -5.10
C SER A 163 17.24 -10.17 -3.84
N ARG A 164 16.44 -9.13 -3.54
CA ARG A 164 15.51 -9.07 -2.40
C ARG A 164 14.07 -9.29 -2.80
N GLY A 165 13.82 -9.73 -4.04
CA GLY A 165 12.49 -10.09 -4.54
C GLY A 165 11.53 -8.90 -4.65
N HIS A 166 12.04 -7.68 -4.88
CA HIS A 166 11.23 -6.47 -4.99
C HIS A 166 10.25 -6.28 -3.82
N ARG A 167 10.74 -6.39 -2.59
CA ARG A 167 9.89 -6.25 -1.40
C ARG A 167 9.23 -4.88 -1.33
N GLN A 168 8.03 -4.83 -0.74
CA GLN A 168 7.36 -3.59 -0.40
C GLN A 168 8.15 -2.85 0.69
N ILE A 169 8.34 -1.54 0.51
CA ILE A 169 9.14 -0.70 1.42
C ILE A 169 8.42 0.58 1.85
N SER A 170 7.16 0.77 1.42
CA SER A 170 6.28 1.83 1.93
C SER A 170 4.94 1.27 2.37
N GLU A 171 4.25 2.02 3.22
CA GLU A 171 2.80 1.92 3.33
C GLU A 171 2.15 2.32 2.00
N THR A 172 0.93 1.83 1.74
CA THR A 172 0.14 2.28 0.60
C THR A 172 -0.42 3.65 0.91
N GLY A 173 0.08 4.67 0.19
CA GLY A 173 -0.49 6.01 0.24
C GLY A 173 -1.80 6.07 -0.54
N ILE A 174 -2.77 6.84 -0.06
CA ILE A 174 -4.10 6.96 -0.65
C ILE A 174 -4.41 8.45 -0.91
N ALA A 175 -4.99 8.75 -2.08
CA ALA A 175 -5.48 10.07 -2.47
C ALA A 175 -6.87 9.98 -3.10
#